data_AF-A0A175WF05-F1
#
_entry.id   AF-A0A175WF05-F1
#
_cell.length_a   1.000
_cell.length_b   1.000
_cell.length_c   1.000
_cell.angle_alpha   90.00
_cell.angle_beta   90.00
_cell.angle_gamma   90.00
#
_symmetry.space_group_name_H-M   'P 1'
#
loop_
_entity.id
_entity.type
_entity.pdbx_description
1 polymer ?
#
loop_
_entity_poly.entity_id
_entity_poly.type
_entity_poly.pdbx_seq_one_letter_code
_entity_poly.pdbx_strand_id
1 'polypeptide(L)'
;MLTRRAFFSEALSDACVLKFQEKVNAYESFLWPLGMFRSFVNPQRMLPQISSWGTGESILVLCGQLDKLMTLPIMETLANTYRKAYSSLVATKKLQAKDADIESIPGTGGQDNAGHGVRYCVVPGAGHHLQNDVTWEIGAQKLLAFYEKL
;
A
#
# COMPACT_ATOMS: atom_id res chain seq x y z
N MET A 1 -17.79 -7.44 -16.62
CA MET A 1 -16.95 -6.38 -17.24
C MET A 1 -15.49 -6.57 -16.86
N LEU A 2 -14.55 -6.27 -17.76
CA LEU A 2 -13.10 -6.41 -17.51
C LEU A 2 -12.63 -5.55 -16.32
N THR A 3 -13.11 -4.30 -16.24
CA THR A 3 -12.78 -3.36 -15.15
C THR A 3 -13.13 -3.92 -13.78
N ARG A 4 -14.34 -4.49 -13.60
CA ARG A 4 -14.72 -5.20 -12.36
C ARG A 4 -13.71 -6.29 -12.03
N ARG A 5 -13.44 -7.18 -12.99
CA ARG A 5 -12.60 -8.35 -12.74
C ARG A 5 -11.17 -7.99 -12.36
N ALA A 6 -10.61 -6.93 -12.94
CA ALA A 6 -9.24 -6.51 -12.70
C ALA A 6 -9.09 -5.67 -11.43
N PHE A 7 -10.01 -4.74 -11.17
CA PHE A 7 -9.77 -3.67 -10.19
C PHE A 7 -10.60 -3.74 -8.92
N PHE A 8 -11.72 -4.45 -8.92
CA PHE A 8 -12.69 -4.41 -7.82
C PHE A 8 -12.96 -5.79 -7.24
N SER A 9 -13.40 -5.81 -5.98
CA SER A 9 -13.99 -6.99 -5.36
C SER A 9 -15.26 -7.43 -6.10
N GLU A 10 -15.63 -8.70 -5.95
CA GLU A 10 -16.89 -9.19 -6.53
C GLU A 10 -18.13 -8.65 -5.80
N ALA A 11 -17.95 -8.19 -4.55
CA ALA A 11 -19.02 -7.66 -3.71
C ALA A 11 -19.52 -6.28 -4.15
N LEU A 12 -18.74 -5.52 -4.94
CA LEU A 12 -19.14 -4.20 -5.40
C LEU A 12 -20.28 -4.28 -6.42
N SER A 13 -21.25 -3.35 -6.34
CA SER A 13 -22.39 -3.32 -7.27
C SER A 13 -21.99 -2.89 -8.68
N ASP A 14 -22.68 -3.41 -9.71
CA ASP A 14 -22.40 -3.03 -11.11
C ASP A 14 -22.66 -1.55 -11.35
N ALA A 15 -23.65 -0.96 -10.67
CA ALA A 15 -23.93 0.47 -10.73
C ALA A 15 -22.74 1.32 -10.25
N CYS A 16 -22.04 0.89 -9.19
CA CYS A 16 -20.83 1.58 -8.74
C CYS A 16 -19.69 1.45 -9.75
N VAL A 17 -19.47 0.27 -10.31
CA VAL A 17 -18.42 0.05 -11.32
C VAL A 17 -18.69 0.91 -12.57
N LEU A 18 -19.94 0.99 -13.03
CA LEU A 18 -20.34 1.83 -14.16
C LEU A 18 -20.09 3.31 -13.88
N LYS A 19 -20.51 3.81 -12.72
CA LYS A 19 -20.23 5.21 -12.29
C LYS A 19 -18.73 5.50 -12.22
N PHE A 20 -17.92 4.53 -11.84
CA PHE A 20 -16.47 4.67 -11.88
C PHE A 20 -15.99 4.77 -13.34
N GLN A 21 -16.42 3.84 -14.20
CA GLN A 21 -16.03 3.82 -15.61
C GLN A 21 -16.41 5.09 -16.37
N GLU A 22 -17.52 5.74 -16.04
CA GLU A 22 -17.92 7.04 -16.60
C GLU A 22 -16.90 8.15 -16.33
N LYS A 23 -16.10 8.02 -15.27
CA LYS A 23 -15.06 8.99 -14.89
C LYS A 23 -13.68 8.66 -15.45
N VAL A 24 -13.48 7.47 -16.00
CA VAL A 24 -12.17 7.02 -16.49
C VAL A 24 -12.13 7.16 -18.01
N ASN A 25 -11.06 7.76 -18.54
CA ASN A 25 -10.82 7.73 -19.97
C ASN A 25 -10.55 6.28 -20.41
N ALA A 26 -11.32 5.79 -21.39
CA ALA A 26 -11.23 4.42 -21.88
C ALA A 26 -9.80 4.00 -22.27
N TYR A 27 -9.02 4.92 -22.84
CA TYR A 27 -7.66 4.64 -23.31
C TYR A 27 -6.60 4.69 -22.20
N GLU A 28 -6.80 5.51 -21.17
CA GLU A 28 -5.83 5.65 -20.07
C GLU A 28 -5.74 4.37 -19.23
N SER A 29 -6.85 3.65 -19.09
CA SER A 29 -6.90 2.40 -18.35
C SER A 29 -5.99 1.30 -18.93
N PHE A 30 -5.65 1.36 -20.22
CA PHE A 30 -4.69 0.45 -20.86
C PHE A 30 -3.22 0.81 -20.62
N LEU A 31 -2.92 2.08 -20.32
CA LEU A 31 -1.55 2.53 -20.06
C LEU A 31 -1.10 2.22 -18.63
N TRP A 32 -2.05 2.12 -17.69
CA TRP A 32 -1.72 1.85 -16.27
C TRP A 32 -0.96 0.53 -16.08
N PRO A 33 -1.37 -0.62 -16.64
CA PRO A 33 -0.58 -1.85 -16.54
C PRO A 33 0.83 -1.70 -17.11
N LEU A 34 0.97 -0.97 -18.23
CA LEU A 34 2.27 -0.78 -18.88
C LEU A 34 3.23 0.07 -18.02
N GLY A 35 2.72 1.06 -17.32
CA GLY A 35 3.50 1.89 -16.38
C GLY A 35 3.93 1.14 -15.13
N MET A 36 3.15 0.16 -14.67
CA MET A 36 3.40 -0.60 -13.44
C MET A 36 4.56 -1.61 -13.55
N PHE A 37 5.02 -1.96 -14.76
CA PHE A 37 6.05 -3.01 -14.94
C PHE A 37 7.46 -2.63 -14.48
N ARG A 38 7.77 -1.34 -14.28
CA ARG A 38 9.12 -0.91 -13.92
C ARG A 38 9.16 -0.36 -12.51
N SER A 39 10.17 -0.77 -11.73
CA SER A 39 10.45 -0.12 -10.45
C SER A 39 10.78 1.35 -10.73
N PHE A 40 9.85 2.23 -10.33
CA PHE A 40 9.94 3.67 -10.58
C PHE A 40 10.81 4.38 -9.54
N VAL A 41 11.11 3.72 -8.40
CA VAL A 41 11.82 4.32 -7.27
C VAL A 41 13.00 3.45 -6.83
N ASN A 42 14.11 4.12 -6.52
CA ASN A 42 15.23 3.54 -5.78
C ASN A 42 15.02 3.83 -4.28
N PRO A 43 14.72 2.82 -3.44
CA PRO A 43 14.44 3.03 -2.02
C PRO A 43 15.60 3.70 -1.27
N GLN A 44 16.85 3.34 -1.58
CA GLN A 44 18.02 3.90 -0.89
C GLN A 44 18.21 5.40 -1.15
N ARG A 45 17.76 5.89 -2.31
CA ARG A 45 17.79 7.33 -2.64
C ARG A 45 16.61 8.09 -2.05
N MET A 46 15.45 7.44 -1.96
CA MET A 46 14.21 8.08 -1.55
C MET A 46 14.11 8.19 -0.02
N LEU A 47 14.44 7.13 0.72
CA LEU A 47 14.29 7.08 2.18
C LEU A 47 14.96 8.24 2.94
N PRO A 48 16.20 8.66 2.61
CA PRO A 48 16.84 9.80 3.29
C PRO A 48 16.14 11.14 3.05
N GLN A 49 15.27 11.25 2.05
CA GLN A 49 14.53 12.48 1.74
C GLN A 49 13.24 12.61 2.56
N ILE A 50 12.82 11.57 3.26
CA ILE A 50 11.65 11.62 4.15
C ILE A 50 12.09 12.26 5.48
N SER A 51 11.38 13.29 5.92
CA SER A 51 11.77 14.13 7.07
C SER A 51 11.30 13.59 8.44
N SER A 52 10.45 12.57 8.49
CA SER A 52 9.66 12.20 9.68
C SER A 52 10.16 10.96 10.45
N TRP A 53 11.42 10.56 10.32
CA TRP A 53 11.90 9.29 10.90
C TRP A 53 11.99 9.24 12.45
N GLY A 54 11.65 10.33 13.15
CA GLY A 54 11.70 10.43 14.61
C GLY A 54 10.61 9.67 15.36
N THR A 55 9.49 9.34 14.72
CA THR A 55 8.34 8.66 15.36
C THR A 55 8.29 7.14 15.09
N GLY A 56 9.29 6.59 14.40
CA GLY A 56 9.51 5.15 14.23
C GLY A 56 9.15 4.63 12.83
N GLU A 57 7.93 4.89 12.35
CA GLU A 57 7.46 4.46 11.03
C GLU A 57 7.26 5.68 10.13
N SER A 58 7.70 5.63 8.87
CA SER A 58 7.45 6.72 7.91
C SER A 58 7.01 6.25 6.53
N ILE A 59 6.85 4.93 6.35
CA ILE A 59 6.27 4.35 5.14
C ILE A 59 5.06 3.51 5.49
N LEU A 60 3.98 3.74 4.75
CA LEU A 60 2.80 2.88 4.74
C LEU A 60 2.72 2.15 3.39
N VAL A 61 2.61 0.83 3.47
CA VAL A 61 2.20 -0.03 2.35
C VAL A 61 0.78 -0.50 2.64
N LEU A 62 -0.19 0.02 1.90
CA LEU A 62 -1.61 -0.31 2.02
C LEU A 62 -2.04 -1.11 0.79
N CYS A 63 -2.62 -2.30 0.99
CA CYS A 63 -3.05 -3.18 -0.09
C CYS A 63 -4.49 -3.70 0.14
N GLY A 64 -5.18 -4.02 -0.96
CA GLY A 64 -6.46 -4.73 -0.92
C GLY A 64 -6.26 -6.24 -0.86
N GLN A 65 -7.01 -6.94 -0.02
CA GLN A 65 -6.91 -8.39 0.15
C GLN A 65 -7.23 -9.17 -1.15
N LEU A 66 -8.15 -8.65 -1.95
CA LEU A 66 -8.63 -9.26 -3.20
C LEU A 66 -7.99 -8.62 -4.44
N ASP A 67 -6.88 -7.90 -4.28
CA ASP A 67 -6.13 -7.33 -5.40
C ASP A 67 -5.50 -8.46 -6.23
N LYS A 68 -5.79 -8.44 -7.54
CA LYS A 68 -5.33 -9.43 -8.53
C LYS A 68 -4.13 -8.94 -9.34
N LEU A 69 -3.84 -7.64 -9.30
CA LEU A 69 -2.72 -7.01 -10.00
C LEU A 69 -1.52 -6.90 -9.06
N MET A 70 -1.73 -6.33 -7.87
CA MET A 70 -0.73 -6.20 -6.81
C MET A 70 -1.10 -7.14 -5.67
N THR A 71 -0.92 -8.44 -5.92
CA THR A 71 -1.26 -9.50 -4.97
C THR A 71 -0.52 -9.34 -3.64
N LEU A 72 -1.05 -9.94 -2.56
CA LEU A 72 -0.43 -9.87 -1.23
C LEU A 72 1.07 -10.24 -1.23
N PRO A 73 1.53 -11.32 -1.90
CA PRO A 73 2.97 -11.62 -1.95
C PRO A 73 3.81 -10.52 -2.63
N ILE A 74 3.28 -9.86 -3.65
CA ILE A 74 3.94 -8.74 -4.32
C ILE A 74 4.04 -7.54 -3.37
N MET A 75 2.96 -7.23 -2.67
CA MET A 75 2.90 -6.12 -1.72
C MET A 75 3.76 -6.36 -0.47
N GLU A 76 3.86 -7.61 0.00
CA GLU A 76 4.79 -8.00 1.06
C GLU A 76 6.25 -7.87 0.59
N THR A 77 6.54 -8.27 -0.65
CA THR A 77 7.87 -8.09 -1.25
C THR A 77 8.23 -6.61 -1.35
N LEU A 78 7.26 -5.76 -1.71
CA LEU A 78 7.42 -4.30 -1.73
C LEU A 78 7.73 -3.76 -0.33
N ALA A 79 6.94 -4.15 0.69
CA ALA A 79 7.19 -3.76 2.07
C ALA A 79 8.59 -4.18 2.53
N ASN A 80 8.97 -5.43 2.28
CA ASN A 80 10.30 -5.97 2.62
C ASN A 80 11.44 -5.27 1.88
N THR A 81 11.20 -4.79 0.66
CA THR A 81 12.19 -4.01 -0.10
C THR A 81 12.47 -2.67 0.59
N TYR A 82 11.43 -1.97 1.06
CA TYR A 82 11.61 -0.75 1.85
C TYR A 82 12.24 -1.02 3.21
N ARG A 83 11.82 -2.07 3.92
CA ARG A 83 12.39 -2.49 5.21
C ARG A 83 13.89 -2.73 5.11
N LYS A 84 14.33 -3.52 4.13
CA LYS A 84 15.76 -3.79 3.89
C LYS A 84 16.55 -2.51 3.64
N ALA A 85 16.01 -1.61 2.83
CA ALA A 85 16.65 -0.34 2.54
C ALA A 85 16.71 0.58 3.78
N TYR A 86 15.66 0.60 4.59
CA TYR A 86 15.61 1.33 5.85
C TYR A 86 16.66 0.82 6.84
N SER A 87 16.67 -0.49 7.14
CA SER A 87 17.65 -1.09 8.05
C SER A 87 19.09 -0.86 7.57
N SER A 88 19.34 -0.93 6.26
CA SER A 88 20.65 -0.62 5.69
C SER A 88 21.07 0.85 5.93
N LEU A 89 20.14 1.79 5.83
CA LEU A 89 20.41 3.22 6.06
C LEU A 89 20.62 3.54 7.55
N VAL A 90 19.88 2.89 8.44
CA VAL A 90 20.09 2.99 9.89
C VAL A 90 21.45 2.40 10.28
N ALA A 91 21.79 1.20 9.77
CA ALA A 91 23.08 0.57 10.03
C ALA A 91 24.27 1.39 9.53
N THR A 92 24.12 2.09 8.39
CA THR A 92 25.15 2.98 7.84
C THR A 92 25.13 4.39 8.44
N LYS A 93 24.32 4.64 9.48
CA LYS A 93 24.15 5.94 10.16
C LYS A 93 23.75 7.08 9.24
N LYS A 94 23.18 6.77 8.06
CA LYS A 94 22.60 7.77 7.16
C LYS A 94 21.22 8.24 7.63
N LEU A 95 20.64 7.53 8.60
CA LEU A 95 19.32 7.77 9.13
C LEU A 95 19.37 7.54 10.64
N GLN A 96 19.07 8.58 11.43
CA GLN A 96 19.02 8.47 12.89
C GLN A 96 17.62 8.07 13.33
N ALA A 97 17.35 6.77 13.34
CA ALA A 97 16.08 6.22 13.80
C ALA A 97 16.28 4.85 14.44
N LYS A 98 15.26 4.38 15.16
CA LYS A 98 15.25 3.05 15.75
C LYS A 98 14.87 2.02 14.69
N ASP A 99 15.60 0.92 14.66
CA ASP A 99 15.28 -0.23 13.82
C ASP A 99 14.59 -1.30 14.67
N ALA A 100 13.26 -1.23 14.75
CA ALA A 100 12.45 -2.18 15.48
C ALA A 100 12.13 -3.41 14.62
N ASP A 101 12.07 -4.58 15.25
CA ASP A 101 11.67 -5.83 14.59
C ASP A 101 10.21 -5.78 14.11
N ILE A 102 9.86 -6.70 13.21
CA ILE A 102 8.50 -6.78 12.66
C ILE A 102 7.57 -7.42 13.69
N GLU A 103 6.55 -6.67 14.08
CA GLU A 103 5.50 -7.11 14.99
C GLU A 103 4.12 -6.98 14.34
N SER A 104 3.21 -7.89 14.69
CA SER A 104 1.81 -7.77 14.28
C SER A 104 1.16 -6.61 15.03
N ILE A 105 0.40 -5.78 14.32
CA ILE A 105 -0.32 -4.65 14.90
C ILE A 105 -1.83 -4.91 14.88
N PRO A 106 -2.58 -4.41 15.87
CA PRO A 106 -4.04 -4.50 15.86
C PRO A 106 -4.62 -3.78 14.63
N GLY A 107 -5.46 -4.48 13.88
CA GLY A 107 -6.12 -3.92 12.70
C GLY A 107 -7.18 -4.85 12.14
N THR A 108 -8.20 -4.28 11.52
CA THR A 108 -9.27 -5.06 10.87
C THR A 108 -8.68 -5.97 9.79
N GLY A 109 -8.98 -7.26 9.87
CA GLY A 109 -8.45 -8.30 8.98
C GLY A 109 -7.25 -9.09 9.53
N GLY A 110 -6.56 -8.59 10.56
CA GLY A 110 -5.54 -9.36 11.30
C GLY A 110 -4.24 -9.67 10.56
N GLN A 111 -4.00 -9.05 9.40
CA GLN A 111 -2.78 -9.26 8.59
C GLN A 111 -1.80 -8.07 8.66
N ASP A 112 -2.07 -7.10 9.52
CA ASP A 112 -1.27 -5.89 9.63
C ASP A 112 -0.02 -6.13 10.46
N ASN A 113 1.10 -5.51 10.06
CA ASN A 113 2.34 -5.54 10.81
C ASN A 113 3.15 -4.25 10.61
N ALA A 114 4.04 -3.97 11.55
CA ALA A 114 4.94 -2.84 11.50
C ALA A 114 6.34 -3.25 11.97
N GLY A 115 7.36 -2.63 11.40
CA GLY A 115 8.76 -2.89 11.73
C GLY A 115 9.68 -2.38 10.63
N HIS A 116 10.94 -2.13 10.99
CA HIS A 116 11.96 -1.57 10.10
C HIS A 116 11.48 -0.34 9.33
N GLY A 117 10.84 0.61 10.04
CA GLY A 117 10.37 1.87 9.47
C GLY A 117 9.12 1.79 8.58
N VAL A 118 8.56 0.58 8.39
CA VAL A 118 7.46 0.33 7.44
C VAL A 118 6.26 -0.31 8.15
N ARG A 119 5.09 0.32 7.98
CA ARG A 119 3.78 -0.27 8.26
C ARG A 119 3.23 -0.95 7.02
N TYR A 120 2.81 -2.19 7.16
CA TYR A 120 2.12 -2.97 6.15
C TYR A 120 0.70 -3.26 6.62
N CYS A 121 -0.28 -2.88 5.81
CA CYS A 121 -1.70 -2.97 6.13
C CYS A 121 -2.48 -3.61 4.99
N VAL A 122 -3.33 -4.58 5.33
CA VAL A 122 -4.22 -5.26 4.38
C VAL A 122 -5.67 -4.83 4.63
N VAL A 123 -6.37 -4.36 3.61
CA VAL A 123 -7.80 -4.04 3.71
C VAL A 123 -8.62 -5.26 3.27
N PRO A 124 -9.31 -5.93 4.22
CA PRO A 124 -10.06 -7.13 3.92
C PRO A 124 -11.18 -6.84 2.93
N GLY A 125 -11.40 -7.75 1.97
CA GLY A 125 -12.44 -7.63 0.95
C GLY A 125 -12.22 -6.58 -0.14
N ALA A 126 -11.20 -5.72 -0.06
CA ALA A 126 -10.93 -4.71 -1.10
C ALA A 126 -10.11 -5.27 -2.26
N GLY A 127 -10.40 -4.86 -3.49
CA GLY A 127 -9.58 -5.07 -4.68
C GLY A 127 -8.49 -4.01 -4.86
N HIS A 128 -8.02 -3.87 -6.10
CA HIS A 128 -6.97 -2.90 -6.47
C HIS A 128 -7.40 -1.45 -6.24
N HIS A 129 -8.63 -1.11 -6.62
CA HIS A 129 -9.20 0.23 -6.46
C HIS A 129 -9.81 0.41 -5.07
N LEU A 130 -9.02 0.11 -4.03
CA LEU A 130 -9.42 0.08 -2.62
C LEU A 130 -10.24 1.29 -2.17
N GLN A 131 -9.89 2.51 -2.60
CA GLN A 131 -10.62 3.74 -2.25
C GLN A 131 -12.06 3.82 -2.78
N ASN A 132 -12.40 2.99 -3.76
CA ASN A 132 -13.71 2.94 -4.41
C ASN A 132 -14.39 1.57 -4.19
N ASP A 133 -13.82 0.70 -3.36
CA ASP A 133 -14.33 -0.66 -3.13
C ASP A 133 -15.20 -0.73 -1.86
N VAL A 134 -15.84 -1.87 -1.62
CA VAL A 134 -16.83 -2.05 -0.54
C VAL A 134 -16.32 -1.76 0.87
N THR A 135 -15.02 -1.96 1.11
CA THR A 135 -14.39 -1.80 2.43
C THR A 135 -13.43 -0.61 2.47
N TRP A 136 -13.66 0.39 1.62
CA TRP A 136 -12.82 1.57 1.51
C TRP A 136 -12.68 2.32 2.84
N GLU A 137 -13.71 2.33 3.71
CA GLU A 137 -13.66 2.99 5.02
C GLU A 137 -12.57 2.38 5.92
N ILE A 138 -12.37 1.06 5.86
CA ILE A 138 -11.31 0.39 6.62
C ILE A 138 -9.95 0.89 6.13
N GLY A 139 -9.78 1.02 4.82
CA GLY A 139 -8.57 1.59 4.22
C GLY A 139 -8.33 3.04 4.65
N ALA A 140 -9.37 3.86 4.63
CA ALA A 140 -9.32 5.25 5.07
C ALA A 140 -8.93 5.38 6.55
N GLN A 141 -9.48 4.52 7.42
CA GLN A 141 -9.12 4.47 8.84
C GLN A 141 -7.64 4.09 9.05
N LYS A 142 -7.13 3.08 8.33
CA LYS A 142 -5.71 2.69 8.42
C LYS A 142 -4.78 3.80 7.95
N LEU A 143 -5.16 4.50 6.88
CA LEU A 143 -4.41 5.65 6.38
C LEU A 143 -4.42 6.81 7.39
N LEU A 144 -5.58 7.13 7.97
CA LEU A 144 -5.71 8.17 8.98
C LEU A 144 -4.86 7.85 10.22
N ALA A 145 -4.96 6.63 10.74
CA ALA A 145 -4.18 6.18 11.91
C ALA A 145 -2.67 6.11 11.66
N PHE A 146 -2.24 6.07 10.39
CA PHE A 146 -0.84 6.25 10.03
C PHE A 146 -0.47 7.74 9.95
N TYR A 147 -1.30 8.55 9.29
CA TYR A 147 -1.09 9.99 9.14
C TYR A 147 -0.99 10.73 10.47
N GLU A 148 -1.84 10.39 11.44
CA GLU A 148 -1.86 11.00 12.78
C GLU A 148 -0.58 10.73 13.60
N LYS A 149 0.30 9.82 13.15
CA LYS A 149 1.58 9.49 13.80
C LYS A 149 2.80 10.18 13.17
N LEU A 150 2.64 10.78 12.00
CA LEU A 150 3.71 11.51 11.30
C LEU A 150 3.98 12.86 11.95
#